data_AF-A0A2P2MTU5-F1
#
_entry.id   AF-A0A2P2MTU5-F1
#
_cell.length_a   1.000
_cell.length_b   1.000
_cell.length_c   1.000
_cell.angle_alpha   90.00
_cell.angle_beta   90.00
_cell.angle_gamma   90.00
#
_symmetry.space_group_name_H-M   'P 1'
#
loop_
_entity.id
_entity.type
_entity.pdbx_description
1 polymer ?
#
loop_
_entity_poly.entity_id
_entity_poly.type
_entity_poly.pdbx_seq_one_letter_code
_entity_poly.pdbx_strand_id
1 'polypeptide(L)'
;MLGGYLEFFMKPAVAEMYQSLRRELDELIQSKVLKPSRASVLTTQPALISRTESGPGGDNSKSQLQTLLTRAGYTAPIYKTKQLKNNQFRATVEFNGVQIMGQPCSNKKSAEKDAATEALQYLLGGIQPGHEYITHMSMLLKKSKKDHY
;
A
#
# COMPACT_ATOMS: atom_id res chain seq x y z
N MET A 1 -27.47 -7.79 -25.34
CA MET A 1 -28.83 -8.08 -24.84
C MET A 1 -28.75 -8.92 -23.56
N LEU A 2 -28.38 -8.34 -22.42
CA LEU A 2 -28.37 -9.02 -21.09
C LEU A 2 -29.29 -8.32 -20.05
N GLY A 3 -30.11 -7.34 -20.47
CA GLY A 3 -30.97 -6.56 -19.58
C GLY A 3 -32.24 -7.29 -19.13
N GLY A 4 -32.82 -8.13 -20.01
CA GLY A 4 -34.15 -8.70 -19.78
C GLY A 4 -34.26 -9.77 -18.69
N TYR A 5 -33.15 -10.38 -18.25
CA TYR A 5 -33.20 -11.44 -17.23
C TYR A 5 -33.38 -10.88 -15.81
N LEU A 6 -32.86 -9.68 -15.55
CA LEU A 6 -32.91 -9.08 -14.21
C LEU A 6 -34.29 -8.48 -13.91
N GLU A 7 -34.95 -7.95 -14.94
CA GLU A 7 -36.28 -7.33 -14.88
C GLU A 7 -37.40 -8.33 -14.53
N PHE A 8 -37.20 -9.63 -14.77
CA PHE A 8 -38.21 -10.66 -14.50
C PHE A 8 -38.19 -11.21 -13.08
N PHE A 9 -37.03 -11.21 -12.42
CA PHE A 9 -36.83 -11.86 -11.12
C PHE A 9 -36.56 -10.87 -9.98
N MET A 10 -36.27 -9.61 -10.28
CA MET A 10 -35.97 -8.60 -9.28
C MET A 10 -36.96 -7.45 -9.31
N LYS A 11 -37.17 -6.85 -8.13
CA LYS A 11 -37.90 -5.59 -8.03
C LYS A 11 -37.17 -4.52 -8.85
N PRO A 12 -37.89 -3.60 -9.53
CA PRO A 12 -37.28 -2.60 -10.41
C PRO A 12 -36.12 -1.83 -9.77
N ALA A 13 -36.29 -1.37 -8.54
CA ALA A 13 -35.24 -0.64 -7.81
C ALA A 13 -33.96 -1.47 -7.58
N VAL A 14 -34.09 -2.79 -7.39
CA VAL A 14 -32.93 -3.69 -7.17
C VAL A 14 -32.23 -3.97 -8.50
N ALA A 15 -33.00 -4.16 -9.57
CA ALA A 15 -32.45 -4.34 -10.90
C ALA A 15 -31.66 -3.11 -11.35
N GLU A 16 -32.19 -1.90 -11.12
CA GLU A 16 -31.51 -0.64 -11.42
C GLU A 16 -30.18 -0.51 -10.67
N MET A 17 -30.17 -0.81 -9.37
CA MET A 17 -28.95 -0.77 -8.56
C MET A 17 -27.88 -1.72 -9.12
N TYR A 18 -28.26 -2.98 -9.39
CA TYR A 18 -27.31 -3.96 -9.92
C TYR A 18 -26.80 -3.58 -11.32
N GLN A 19 -27.67 -3.06 -12.18
CA GLN A 19 -27.26 -2.54 -13.48
C GLN A 19 -26.29 -1.35 -13.33
N SER A 20 -26.47 -0.48 -12.34
CA SER A 20 -25.52 0.61 -12.06
C SER A 20 -24.16 0.09 -11.61
N LEU A 21 -24.14 -0.81 -10.63
CA LEU A 21 -22.91 -1.44 -10.14
C LEU A 21 -22.16 -2.16 -11.25
N ARG A 22 -22.89 -2.85 -12.14
CA ARG A 22 -22.29 -3.51 -13.30
C ARG A 22 -21.65 -2.51 -14.26
N ARG A 23 -22.30 -1.38 -14.55
CA ARG A 23 -21.73 -0.33 -15.41
C ARG A 23 -20.47 0.29 -14.80
N GLU A 24 -20.49 0.61 -13.50
CA GLU A 24 -19.32 1.15 -12.79
C GLU A 24 -18.15 0.16 -12.82
N LEU A 25 -18.42 -1.13 -12.63
CA LEU A 25 -17.40 -2.17 -12.72
C LEU A 25 -16.83 -2.30 -14.15
N ASP A 26 -17.70 -2.29 -15.16
CA ASP A 26 -17.28 -2.32 -16.57
C ASP A 26 -16.43 -1.10 -16.94
N GLU A 27 -16.78 0.09 -16.45
CA GLU A 27 -15.98 1.32 -16.62
C GLU A 27 -14.60 1.20 -15.95
N LEU A 28 -14.55 0.65 -14.74
CA LEU A 28 -13.30 0.44 -14.02
C LEU A 28 -12.40 -0.57 -14.74
N ILE A 29 -12.97 -1.67 -15.23
CA ILE A 29 -12.24 -2.67 -16.03
C ILE A 29 -11.70 -2.05 -17.31
N GLN A 30 -12.51 -1.25 -18.01
CA GLN A 30 -12.09 -0.61 -19.25
C GLN A 30 -10.98 0.43 -19.02
N SER A 31 -11.09 1.26 -17.99
CA SER A 31 -10.14 2.35 -17.71
C SER A 31 -8.83 1.89 -17.08
N LYS A 32 -8.82 0.79 -16.32
CA LYS A 32 -7.65 0.33 -15.57
C LYS A 32 -7.00 -0.94 -16.10
N VAL A 33 -7.76 -1.83 -16.76
CA VAL A 33 -7.25 -3.14 -17.20
C VAL A 33 -7.04 -3.18 -18.72
N LEU A 34 -8.07 -2.82 -19.49
CA LEU A 34 -8.06 -3.05 -20.94
C LEU A 34 -7.48 -1.88 -21.76
N LYS A 35 -7.75 -0.64 -21.33
CA LYS A 35 -7.23 0.57 -21.97
C LYS A 35 -6.69 1.49 -20.89
N PRO A 36 -5.41 1.35 -20.47
CA PRO A 36 -4.74 2.40 -19.73
C PRO A 36 -4.57 3.59 -20.67
N SER A 37 -5.65 4.36 -20.87
CA SER A 37 -5.58 5.62 -21.59
C SER A 37 -4.75 6.56 -20.73
N ARG A 38 -3.49 6.71 -21.14
CA ARG A 38 -2.54 7.68 -20.64
C ARG A 38 -3.08 9.07 -20.98
N ALA A 39 -3.98 9.60 -20.15
CA ALA A 39 -4.13 11.03 -20.03
C ALA A 39 -2.85 11.54 -19.34
N SER A 40 -1.88 11.85 -20.20
CA SER A 40 -0.64 12.57 -19.97
C SER A 40 -0.59 13.41 -18.68
N VAL A 41 0.18 12.93 -17.71
CA VAL A 41 1.23 13.76 -17.10
C VAL A 41 2.53 12.99 -17.25
N LEU A 42 3.26 13.38 -18.29
CA LEU A 42 4.66 13.13 -18.66
C LEU A 42 5.43 11.92 -18.05
N THR A 43 5.86 11.05 -18.98
CA THR A 43 7.26 10.53 -19.12
C THR A 43 7.74 9.57 -18.01
N THR A 44 8.05 8.27 -18.17
CA THR A 44 8.40 7.38 -19.30
C THR A 44 8.32 5.94 -18.74
N GLN A 45 7.81 4.98 -19.50
CA GLN A 45 8.09 3.55 -19.25
C GLN A 45 9.39 3.16 -19.98
N PRO A 46 10.14 2.16 -19.49
CA PRO A 46 10.00 0.86 -20.14
C PRO A 46 10.02 -0.35 -19.21
N ALA A 47 9.23 -1.33 -19.65
CA ALA A 47 9.56 -2.75 -19.79
C ALA A 47 9.90 -3.59 -18.55
N LEU A 48 9.18 -4.72 -18.49
CA LEU A 48 9.51 -5.91 -17.74
C LEU A 48 10.95 -6.36 -18.01
N ILE A 49 11.81 -6.15 -17.04
CA ILE A 49 13.02 -6.95 -16.85
C ILE A 49 13.19 -7.13 -15.36
N SER A 50 13.11 -8.39 -14.93
CA SER A 50 13.76 -8.88 -13.73
C SER A 50 15.28 -8.81 -13.98
N ARG A 51 15.84 -7.61 -14.04
CA ARG A 51 17.28 -7.40 -13.97
C ARG A 51 17.56 -6.72 -12.65
N THR A 52 17.90 -7.54 -11.68
CA THR A 52 18.76 -7.15 -10.57
C THR A 52 20.14 -6.80 -11.14
N GLU A 53 20.26 -5.69 -11.87
CA GLU A 53 21.57 -5.11 -12.11
C GLU A 53 21.96 -4.33 -10.86
N SER A 54 22.60 -5.08 -9.96
CA SER A 54 23.38 -4.58 -8.84
C SER A 54 24.45 -3.62 -9.37
N GLY A 55 24.11 -2.33 -9.43
CA GLY A 55 25.10 -1.27 -9.41
C GLY A 55 25.83 -1.24 -8.05
N PRO A 56 27.06 -0.73 -7.99
CA PRO A 56 27.90 -0.84 -6.81
C PRO A 56 27.36 0.05 -5.69
N GLY A 57 26.82 -0.59 -4.66
CA GLY A 57 26.93 -0.12 -3.28
C GLY A 57 25.82 0.82 -2.81
N GLY A 58 24.80 0.25 -2.17
CA GLY A 58 23.96 0.96 -1.22
C GLY A 58 22.68 0.20 -0.89
N ASP A 59 22.72 -0.63 0.15
CA ASP A 59 21.57 -1.06 0.96
C ASP A 59 20.24 -1.37 0.23
N ASN A 60 20.13 -2.64 -0.19
CA ASN A 60 18.98 -3.31 -0.81
C ASN A 60 17.60 -2.80 -0.37
N SER A 61 17.35 -2.62 0.92
CA SER A 61 16.03 -2.20 1.42
C SER A 61 15.67 -0.78 0.99
N LYS A 62 16.65 0.15 0.94
CA LYS A 62 16.40 1.54 0.54
C LYS A 62 16.12 1.65 -0.95
N SER A 63 16.91 0.94 -1.76
CA SER A 63 16.70 0.88 -3.21
C SER A 63 15.41 0.13 -3.58
N GLN A 64 15.07 -0.96 -2.88
CA GLN A 64 13.80 -1.65 -3.04
C GLN A 64 12.62 -0.76 -2.67
N LEU A 65 12.68 -0.07 -1.52
CA LEU A 65 11.63 0.85 -1.09
C LEU A 65 11.44 2.00 -2.07
N GLN A 66 12.53 2.66 -2.49
CA GLN A 66 12.51 3.70 -3.51
C GLN A 66 11.86 3.20 -4.80
N THR A 67 12.27 2.03 -5.28
CA THR A 67 11.74 1.43 -6.51
C THR A 67 10.25 1.15 -6.39
N LEU A 68 9.80 0.58 -5.27
CA LEU A 68 8.38 0.30 -5.03
C LEU A 68 7.55 1.58 -4.98
N LEU A 69 8.01 2.60 -4.26
CA LEU A 69 7.31 3.88 -4.15
C LEU A 69 7.20 4.57 -5.50
N THR A 70 8.31 4.65 -6.25
CA THR A 70 8.32 5.22 -7.61
C THR A 70 7.42 4.45 -8.56
N ARG A 71 7.43 3.10 -8.52
CA ARG A 71 6.54 2.26 -9.35
C ARG A 71 5.06 2.46 -9.01
N ALA A 72 4.74 2.75 -7.76
CA ALA A 72 3.40 3.06 -7.31
C ALA A 72 2.99 4.53 -7.56
N GLY A 73 3.86 5.36 -8.15
CA GLY A 73 3.59 6.77 -8.41
C GLY A 73 3.73 7.69 -7.18
N TYR A 74 4.32 7.20 -6.09
CA TYR A 74 4.61 8.01 -4.91
C TYR A 74 5.92 8.80 -5.05
N THR A 75 6.02 9.86 -4.25
CA THR A 75 7.27 10.61 -4.10
C THR A 75 8.37 9.76 -3.47
N ALA A 76 9.62 10.13 -3.73
CA ALA A 76 10.76 9.48 -3.11
C ALA A 76 10.69 9.55 -1.57
N PRO A 77 11.04 8.46 -0.86
CA PRO A 77 11.08 8.43 0.59
C PRO A 77 12.15 9.37 1.16
N ILE A 78 11.82 10.08 2.23
CA ILE A 78 12.72 11.01 2.92
C ILE A 78 13.24 10.35 4.19
N TYR A 79 14.56 10.33 4.37
CA TYR A 79 15.21 9.75 5.55
C TYR A 79 15.66 10.84 6.52
N LYS A 80 15.31 10.66 7.79
CA LYS A 80 15.76 11.51 8.90
C LYS A 80 16.46 10.63 9.94
N THR A 81 17.75 10.81 10.15
CA THR A 81 18.50 10.10 11.19
C THR A 81 18.78 10.99 12.37
N LYS A 82 18.54 10.48 13.58
CA LYS A 82 18.91 11.13 14.83
C LYS A 82 19.93 10.25 15.57
N GLN A 83 20.94 10.88 16.16
CA GLN A 83 21.86 10.21 17.07
C GLN A 83 21.28 10.22 18.50
N LEU A 84 21.37 9.08 19.18
CA LEU A 84 20.88 8.85 20.53
C LEU A 84 22.03 8.97 21.54
N LYS A 85 21.67 8.99 22.83
CA LYS A 85 22.59 9.20 23.96
C LYS A 85 23.67 8.12 24.13
N ASN A 86 23.45 6.93 23.56
CA ASN A 86 24.32 5.76 23.69
C ASN A 86 25.11 5.46 22.42
N ASN A 87 25.47 6.49 21.64
CA ASN A 87 26.12 6.38 20.33
C ASN A 87 25.35 5.52 19.31
N GLN A 88 24.07 5.26 19.53
CA GLN A 88 23.20 4.65 18.54
C GLN A 88 22.61 5.71 17.62
N PHE A 89 22.17 5.27 16.45
CA PHE A 89 21.48 6.05 15.44
C PHE A 89 20.11 5.42 15.24
N ARG A 90 19.08 6.26 15.11
CA ARG A 90 17.75 5.81 14.72
C ARG A 90 17.30 6.63 13.54
N ALA A 91 16.81 5.96 12.50
CA ALA A 91 16.29 6.62 11.32
C ALA A 91 14.77 6.50 11.25
N THR A 92 14.15 7.51 10.65
CA THR A 92 12.75 7.54 10.28
C THR A 92 12.68 7.76 8.78
N VAL A 93 11.85 6.99 8.11
CA VAL A 93 11.55 7.15 6.69
C VAL A 93 10.13 7.67 6.52
N GLU A 94 9.96 8.66 5.66
CA GLU A 94 8.70 9.35 5.41
C GLU A 94 8.33 9.20 3.93
N PHE A 95 7.14 8.65 3.67
CA PHE A 95 6.60 8.52 2.31
C PHE A 95 5.07 8.53 2.39
N ASN A 96 4.42 9.17 1.41
CA ASN A 96 2.95 9.23 1.34
C ASN A 96 2.27 9.70 2.65
N GLY A 97 2.91 10.62 3.38
CA GLY A 97 2.44 11.10 4.70
C GLY A 97 2.63 10.12 5.87
N VAL A 98 3.08 8.89 5.60
CA VAL A 98 3.39 7.88 6.62
C VAL A 98 4.84 8.06 7.07
N GLN A 99 5.07 8.00 8.38
CA GLN A 99 6.40 8.00 8.98
C GLN A 99 6.65 6.67 9.68
N ILE A 100 7.63 5.92 9.19
CA ILE A 100 8.05 4.63 9.77
C ILE A 100 9.41 4.82 10.43
N MET A 101 9.50 4.40 11.69
CA MET A 101 10.70 4.54 12.51
C MET A 101 11.39 3.19 12.64
N GLY A 102 12.67 3.12 12.24
CA GLY A 102 13.50 1.94 12.42
C GLY A 102 13.97 1.77 13.87
N GLN A 103 14.57 0.62 14.14
CA GLN A 103 15.24 0.30 15.39
C GLN A 103 16.53 1.11 15.58
N PRO A 104 16.95 1.36 16.83
CA PRO A 104 18.28 1.92 17.12
C PRO A 104 19.38 0.98 16.61
N CYS A 105 20.32 1.52 15.85
CA CYS A 105 21.45 0.80 15.28
C CYS A 105 22.77 1.48 15.66
N SER A 106 23.90 0.78 15.56
CA SER A 106 25.22 1.32 15.89
C SER A 106 25.77 2.36 14.89
N ASN A 107 25.22 2.43 13.68
CA ASN A 107 25.73 3.30 12.62
C ASN A 107 24.56 3.95 11.86
N LYS A 108 24.80 5.14 11.29
CA LYS A 108 23.78 5.87 10.50
C LYS A 108 23.23 5.05 9.33
N LYS A 109 24.10 4.39 8.56
CA LYS A 109 23.70 3.57 7.40
C LYS A 109 22.82 2.38 7.80
N SER A 110 23.16 1.68 8.89
CA SER A 110 22.34 0.55 9.37
C SER A 110 20.98 1.01 9.87
N ALA A 111 20.91 2.15 10.55
CA ALA A 111 19.64 2.72 10.98
C ALA A 111 18.73 3.08 9.79
N GLU A 112 19.28 3.65 8.72
CA GLU A 112 18.52 3.98 7.51
C GLU A 112 18.05 2.73 6.75
N LYS A 113 18.90 1.70 6.66
CA LYS A 113 18.55 0.40 6.08
C LYS A 113 17.43 -0.28 6.89
N ASP A 114 17.50 -0.21 8.21
CA ASP A 114 16.50 -0.77 9.12
C ASP A 114 15.15 -0.06 8.96
N ALA A 115 15.14 1.28 8.99
CA ALA A 115 13.92 2.06 8.72
C ALA A 115 13.28 1.75 7.36
N ALA A 116 14.10 1.48 6.33
CA ALA A 116 13.59 1.06 5.03
C ALA A 116 12.99 -0.35 5.07
N THR A 117 13.54 -1.25 5.88
CA THR A 117 13.04 -2.63 6.04
C THR A 117 11.69 -2.63 6.75
N GLU A 118 11.54 -1.84 7.81
CA GLU A 118 10.25 -1.61 8.49
C GLU A 118 9.20 -1.03 7.53
N ALA A 119 9.59 -0.08 6.67
CA ALA A 119 8.70 0.49 5.68
C ALA A 119 8.27 -0.52 4.59
N LEU A 120 9.17 -1.40 4.16
CA LEU A 120 8.84 -2.49 3.25
C LEU A 120 7.87 -3.48 3.89
N GLN A 121 8.07 -3.80 5.17
CA GLN A 121 7.15 -4.65 5.92
C GLN A 121 5.79 -3.98 6.11
N TYR A 122 5.75 -2.67 6.34
CA TYR A 122 4.51 -1.90 6.38
C TYR A 122 3.75 -1.96 5.04
N LEU A 123 4.45 -1.79 3.92
CA LEU A 123 3.87 -1.86 2.58
C LEU A 123 3.38 -3.28 2.23
N LEU A 124 4.15 -4.32 2.61
CA LEU A 124 3.84 -5.71 2.29
C LEU A 124 2.82 -6.33 3.26
N GLY A 125 2.83 -5.91 4.52
CA GLY A 125 1.97 -6.38 5.60
C GLY A 125 0.56 -5.79 5.60
N GLY A 126 0.30 -4.79 4.75
CA GLY A 126 -1.05 -4.34 4.45
C GLY A 126 -1.11 -2.86 4.11
N ILE A 127 -1.11 -2.55 2.80
CA ILE A 127 -1.85 -1.39 2.31
C ILE A 127 -3.32 -1.61 2.71
N GLN A 128 -3.68 -1.16 3.91
CA GLN A 128 -5.06 -1.10 4.35
C GLN A 128 -5.29 0.19 5.15
N PRO A 129 -5.73 1.27 4.50
CA PRO A 129 -6.60 2.25 5.17
C PRO A 129 -7.92 1.62 5.68
N GLY A 130 -8.17 0.32 5.48
CA GLY A 130 -9.31 -0.43 6.02
C GLY A 130 -9.07 -1.27 7.29
N HIS A 131 -7.83 -1.40 7.79
CA HIS A 131 -7.53 -2.31 8.93
C HIS A 131 -7.90 -1.73 10.31
N GLU A 132 -7.94 -0.40 10.44
CA GLU A 132 -8.39 0.27 11.66
C GLU A 132 -9.86 -0.06 11.97
N TYR A 133 -10.72 -0.18 10.95
CA TYR A 133 -12.13 -0.55 11.15
C TYR A 133 -12.30 -2.00 11.64
N ILE A 134 -11.53 -2.94 11.08
CA ILE A 134 -11.62 -4.36 11.46
C ILE A 134 -11.08 -4.58 12.87
N THR A 135 -10.01 -3.90 13.26
CA THR A 135 -9.44 -3.99 14.62
C THR A 135 -10.39 -3.37 15.65
N HIS A 136 -10.99 -2.22 15.33
CA HIS A 136 -11.99 -1.58 16.18
C HIS A 136 -13.26 -2.44 16.35
N MET A 137 -13.74 -3.08 15.28
CA MET A 137 -14.88 -4.00 15.35
C MET A 137 -14.54 -5.30 16.13
N SER A 138 -13.30 -5.77 16.06
CA SER A 138 -12.83 -6.96 16.80
C SER A 138 -12.83 -6.74 18.32
N MET A 139 -12.53 -5.51 18.78
CA MET A 139 -12.65 -5.14 20.19
C MET A 139 -14.10 -5.05 20.66
N LEU A 140 -15.02 -4.57 19.80
CA LEU A 140 -16.45 -4.46 20.13
C LEU A 140 -17.14 -5.82 20.24
N LEU A 141 -16.64 -6.85 19.53
CA LEU A 141 -17.22 -8.19 19.53
C LEU A 141 -16.68 -9.10 20.65
N LYS A 142 -15.60 -8.75 21.35
CA LYS A 142 -15.07 -9.56 22.45
C LYS A 142 -15.68 -9.15 23.79
N LYS A 143 -16.95 -9.50 23.99
CA LYS A 143 -17.63 -9.34 25.29
C LYS A 143 -17.77 -10.69 26.01
N SER A 144 -17.05 -10.78 27.13
CA SER A 144 -17.32 -11.57 28.34
C SER A 144 -17.36 -13.11 28.25
N LYS A 145 -16.25 -13.77 28.65
CA LYS A 145 -16.37 -15.05 29.37
C LYS A 145 -16.86 -14.70 30.79
N LYS A 146 -18.10 -15.07 31.11
CA LYS A 146 -18.56 -15.14 32.49
C LYS A 146 -17.91 -16.36 33.12
N ASP A 147 -17.11 -16.12 34.16
CA ASP A 147 -16.69 -17.16 35.08
C ASP A 147 -17.94 -17.75 35.74
N HIS A 148 -18.05 -19.08 35.74
CA HIS A 148 -19.01 -19.80 36.55
C HIS A 148 -18.25 -20.89 37.31
N TYR A 149 -18.17 -20.64 38.62
CA TYR A 149 -17.98 -21.50 39.81
C TYR A 149 -17.13 -22.76 39.67
#